data_AF-A0A9N8ESP7-F1
#
_entry.id   AF-A0A9N8ESP7-F1
#
_cell.length_a   1.000
_cell.length_b   1.000
_cell.length_c   1.000
_cell.angle_alpha   90.00
_cell.angle_beta   90.00
_cell.angle_gamma   90.00
#
_symmetry.space_group_name_H-M   'P 1'
#
loop_
_entity.id
_entity.type
_entity.pdbx_description
1 polymer ?
#
loop_
_entity_poly.entity_id
_entity_poly.type
_entity_poly.pdbx_seq_one_letter_code
_entity_poly.pdbx_strand_id
1 'polypeptide(L)'
;MEILRLLSSSLLLLLGLNLNSVGAFVPHPTNHRGQLGAVEATPVEEDGDPNSVSRRQAAELTFAAVGLGISFLGTREVDPQDYGLWGILPVGTYKKKKTIRETIVPGKLWTFDQKFGILDVQVPLRMTIVKLSDGGLFVYDPIAATAECLELVNEIVKEHGPIRHIVLGSVALEHKAYSGVFAQKFPEATIWLQKGQYSFPSNLPDSFLGFPVGRTKSMPSSPEEAPPEWNKDFDFLSLGPFISRDGAFGETVFFHRDTKTLLVTDTTVEVNEEVPPIYDSDPAPLIYHARDT
;
A
#
# COMPACT_ATOMS: atom_id res chain seq x y z
N MET A 1 5.06 13.38 -11.98
CA MET A 1 6.28 13.33 -12.81
C MET A 1 7.54 13.84 -12.09
N GLU A 2 7.45 14.77 -11.12
CA GLU A 2 8.58 15.17 -10.25
C GLU A 2 8.71 14.36 -8.94
N ILE A 3 7.62 13.76 -8.46
CA ILE A 3 7.54 13.06 -7.17
C ILE A 3 8.53 11.88 -7.08
N LEU A 4 8.67 11.06 -8.12
CA LEU A 4 9.63 9.94 -8.12
C LEU A 4 11.10 10.40 -8.19
N ARG A 5 11.40 11.55 -8.81
CA ARG A 5 12.76 12.13 -8.83
C ARG A 5 13.13 12.74 -7.46
N LEU A 6 12.16 13.31 -6.75
CA LEU A 6 12.35 13.81 -5.39
C LEU A 6 12.53 12.66 -4.38
N LEU A 7 11.84 11.53 -4.56
CA LEU A 7 12.00 10.34 -3.72
C LEU A 7 13.39 9.70 -3.86
N SER A 8 13.97 9.64 -5.07
CA SER A 8 15.34 9.12 -5.23
C SER A 8 16.41 10.05 -4.63
N SER A 9 16.20 11.37 -4.73
CA SER A 9 17.15 12.39 -4.25
C SER A 9 17.11 12.55 -2.73
N SER A 10 15.92 12.46 -2.12
CA SER A 10 15.73 12.63 -0.67
C SER A 10 16.11 11.37 0.13
N LEU A 11 15.95 10.18 -0.46
CA LEU A 11 16.32 8.92 0.20
C LEU A 11 17.86 8.73 0.26
N LEU A 12 18.60 9.26 -0.72
CA LEU A 12 20.07 9.34 -0.68
C LEU A 12 20.57 10.22 0.48
N LEU A 13 19.83 11.25 0.87
CA LEU A 13 20.14 12.08 2.04
C LEU A 13 19.86 11.35 3.36
N LEU A 14 18.76 10.60 3.45
CA LEU A 14 18.38 9.83 4.64
C LEU A 14 19.31 8.61 4.89
N LEU A 15 19.80 7.97 3.83
CA LEU A 15 20.82 6.92 3.92
C LEU A 15 22.21 7.45 4.32
N GLY A 16 22.49 8.74 4.06
CA GLY A 16 23.75 9.39 4.44
C GLY A 16 23.85 9.82 5.91
N LEU A 17 22.75 9.84 6.65
CA LEU A 17 22.69 10.38 8.02
C LEU A 17 22.82 9.33 9.15
N ASN A 18 23.04 8.05 8.84
CA ASN A 18 23.15 6.98 9.85
C ASN A 18 24.46 6.16 9.82
N LEU A 19 25.55 6.73 9.30
CA LEU A 19 26.89 6.14 9.36
C LEU A 19 27.83 7.04 10.16
N ASN A 20 27.59 7.15 11.47
CA ASN A 20 28.58 7.71 12.41
C ASN A 20 28.41 7.11 13.81
N SER A 21 28.76 5.84 13.96
CA SER A 21 29.27 5.31 15.22
C SER A 21 29.84 3.91 15.00
N VAL A 22 31.16 3.82 14.92
CA VAL A 22 32.05 2.91 15.68
C VAL A 22 33.42 3.01 15.00
N GLY A 23 34.33 3.77 15.61
CA GLY A 23 35.74 3.71 15.32
C GLY A 23 36.46 2.95 16.42
N ALA A 24 37.37 2.02 16.06
CA ALA A 24 38.55 1.67 16.85
C ALA A 24 39.59 0.86 16.01
N PHE A 25 40.76 1.48 15.81
CA PHE A 25 42.13 0.91 15.80
C PHE A 25 42.63 -0.10 14.72
N VAL A 26 43.20 0.43 13.63
CA VAL A 26 44.60 0.39 13.04
C VAL A 26 45.67 -0.58 13.68
N PRO A 27 46.76 -1.12 13.01
CA PRO A 27 47.34 -0.92 11.64
C PRO A 27 47.79 -2.15 10.76
N HIS A 28 48.06 -1.82 9.48
CA HIS A 28 48.93 -2.33 8.37
C HIS A 28 50.18 -3.25 8.63
N PRO A 29 50.93 -3.84 7.62
CA PRO A 29 51.07 -3.43 6.20
C PRO A 29 51.26 -4.51 5.06
N THR A 30 51.01 -4.05 3.81
CA THR A 30 51.66 -4.27 2.47
C THR A 30 52.31 -5.60 2.03
N ASN A 31 51.99 -6.12 0.82
CA ASN A 31 52.77 -5.93 -0.44
C ASN A 31 52.31 -6.79 -1.66
N HIS A 32 52.28 -6.13 -2.83
CA HIS A 32 52.67 -6.51 -4.21
C HIS A 32 52.38 -7.88 -4.90
N ARG A 33 51.69 -7.75 -6.07
CA ARG A 33 52.10 -8.17 -7.45
C ARG A 33 51.94 -9.65 -7.87
N GLY A 34 51.23 -9.90 -8.99
CA GLY A 34 51.39 -11.13 -9.79
C GLY A 34 50.23 -11.47 -10.74
N GLN A 35 50.55 -11.77 -12.00
CA GLN A 35 49.69 -12.00 -13.16
C GLN A 35 49.14 -13.44 -13.33
N LEU A 36 48.04 -13.53 -14.09
CA LEU A 36 47.66 -14.53 -15.13
C LEU A 36 47.49 -16.03 -14.81
N GLY A 37 46.25 -16.51 -14.99
CA GLY A 37 45.89 -17.57 -15.95
C GLY A 37 45.78 -19.02 -15.46
N ALA A 38 44.56 -19.57 -15.43
CA ALA A 38 44.20 -20.91 -15.92
C ALA A 38 42.67 -21.11 -15.90
N VAL A 39 42.15 -21.62 -17.01
CA VAL A 39 40.79 -22.14 -17.20
C VAL A 39 40.71 -23.51 -16.52
N GLU A 40 39.58 -23.83 -15.87
CA GLU A 40 38.75 -25.04 -16.10
C GLU A 40 37.87 -25.40 -14.88
N ALA A 41 36.81 -26.14 -15.19
CA ALA A 41 35.78 -26.76 -14.33
C ALA A 41 34.59 -25.87 -13.93
N THR A 42 33.57 -25.89 -14.79
CA THR A 42 32.17 -25.67 -14.42
C THR A 42 31.72 -26.69 -13.37
N PRO A 43 31.03 -26.27 -12.31
CA PRO A 43 30.09 -27.13 -11.60
C PRO A 43 28.67 -26.78 -12.02
N VAL A 44 28.06 -27.77 -12.65
CA VAL A 44 26.66 -28.21 -12.55
C VAL A 44 25.73 -27.31 -11.72
N GLU A 45 24.65 -26.88 -12.36
CA GLU A 45 23.48 -26.23 -11.78
C GLU A 45 22.98 -27.01 -10.55
N GLU A 46 23.02 -26.39 -9.37
CA GLU A 46 22.20 -26.82 -8.24
C GLU A 46 20.76 -26.36 -8.51
N ASP A 47 19.86 -27.32 -8.68
CA ASP A 47 18.41 -27.15 -8.59
C ASP A 47 18.08 -26.47 -7.26
N GLY A 48 17.93 -25.15 -7.30
CA GLY A 48 17.50 -24.34 -6.17
C GLY A 48 16.02 -24.58 -5.90
N ASP A 49 15.70 -25.01 -4.67
CA ASP A 49 14.34 -25.07 -4.14
C ASP A 49 13.62 -23.73 -4.43
N PRO A 50 12.46 -23.72 -5.12
CA PRO A 50 11.71 -22.49 -5.42
C PRO A 50 11.25 -21.73 -4.16
N ASN A 51 11.40 -22.31 -2.97
CA ASN A 51 11.18 -21.66 -1.67
C ASN A 51 12.46 -21.19 -0.96
N SER A 52 13.64 -21.32 -1.57
CA SER A 52 14.90 -20.91 -0.95
C SER A 52 15.05 -19.37 -0.97
N VAL A 53 14.92 -18.77 0.21
CA VAL A 53 15.09 -17.32 0.38
C VAL A 53 16.58 -16.98 0.28
N SER A 54 16.95 -16.11 -0.66
CA SER A 54 18.35 -15.71 -0.82
C SER A 54 18.88 -15.00 0.42
N ARG A 55 20.20 -15.05 0.66
CA ARG A 55 20.83 -14.36 1.81
C ARG A 55 20.54 -12.84 1.83
N ARG A 56 20.36 -12.23 0.65
CA ARG A 56 19.97 -10.82 0.52
C ARG A 56 18.53 -10.60 0.96
N GLN A 57 17.59 -11.45 0.53
CA GLN A 57 16.20 -11.40 0.99
C GLN A 57 16.09 -11.70 2.49
N ALA A 58 16.92 -12.60 3.04
CA ALA A 58 17.00 -12.88 4.47
C ALA A 58 17.51 -11.69 5.30
N ALA A 59 18.47 -10.93 4.76
CA ALA A 59 18.91 -9.68 5.37
C ALA A 59 17.80 -8.61 5.30
N GLU A 60 17.17 -8.43 4.13
CA GLU A 60 16.03 -7.52 3.94
C GLU A 60 14.84 -7.87 4.87
N LEU A 61 14.55 -9.16 5.04
CA LEU A 61 13.59 -9.69 6.02
C LEU A 61 13.89 -9.26 7.45
N THR A 62 15.15 -9.38 7.85
CA THR A 62 15.58 -9.01 9.21
C THR A 62 15.45 -7.50 9.41
N PHE A 63 15.84 -6.70 8.41
CA PHE A 63 15.69 -5.24 8.46
C PHE A 63 14.22 -4.81 8.48
N ALA A 64 13.35 -5.42 7.66
CA ALA A 64 11.92 -5.11 7.64
C ALA A 64 11.23 -5.51 8.95
N ALA A 65 11.51 -6.72 9.47
CA ALA A 65 10.94 -7.19 10.73
C ALA A 65 11.39 -6.34 11.93
N VAL A 66 12.67 -5.95 11.98
CA VAL A 66 13.19 -5.06 13.02
C VAL A 66 12.63 -3.64 12.88
N GLY A 67 12.51 -3.12 11.65
CA GLY A 67 11.89 -1.82 11.38
C GLY A 67 10.41 -1.76 11.76
N LEU A 68 9.66 -2.82 11.45
CA LEU A 68 8.26 -3.04 11.87
C LEU A 68 8.14 -3.13 13.39
N GLY A 69 8.99 -3.92 14.05
CA GLY A 69 9.00 -4.06 15.51
C GLY A 69 9.34 -2.78 16.26
N ILE A 70 10.40 -2.07 15.83
CA ILE A 70 10.83 -0.80 16.44
C ILE A 70 9.79 0.29 16.22
N SER A 71 9.22 0.38 15.02
CA SER A 71 8.20 1.37 14.73
C SER A 71 6.93 1.07 15.50
N PHE A 72 6.42 -0.16 15.49
CA PHE A 72 5.27 -0.57 16.30
C PHE A 72 5.45 -0.29 17.80
N LEU A 73 6.67 -0.46 18.33
CA LEU A 73 7.00 -0.11 19.72
C LEU A 73 7.16 1.40 19.95
N GLY A 74 7.67 2.14 18.96
CA GLY A 74 7.88 3.59 19.02
C GLY A 74 6.62 4.42 18.73
N THR A 75 5.62 3.84 18.09
CA THR A 75 4.34 4.46 17.73
C THR A 75 3.21 3.77 18.50
N ARG A 76 3.23 3.91 19.82
CA ARG A 76 2.03 3.58 20.59
C ARG A 76 0.86 4.38 19.99
N GLU A 77 -0.14 3.67 19.48
CA GLU A 77 -1.40 4.23 19.01
C GLU A 77 -2.17 4.69 20.25
N VAL A 78 -1.83 5.87 20.75
CA VAL A 78 -2.45 6.45 21.96
C VAL A 78 -3.73 7.19 21.61
N ASP A 79 -3.75 7.83 20.44
CA ASP A 79 -4.91 8.52 19.87
C ASP A 79 -5.61 7.59 18.84
N PRO A 80 -6.95 7.52 18.80
CA PRO A 80 -7.68 6.70 17.82
C PRO A 80 -7.34 6.99 16.35
N GLN A 81 -6.79 8.17 16.06
CA GLN A 81 -6.36 8.59 14.73
C GLN A 81 -4.88 8.30 14.43
N ASP A 82 -4.10 7.84 15.43
CA ASP A 82 -2.70 7.50 15.22
C ASP A 82 -2.58 6.22 14.39
N TYR A 83 -1.77 6.25 13.32
CA TYR A 83 -1.40 5.08 12.54
C TYR A 83 0.04 4.65 12.86
N GLY A 84 0.21 3.48 13.49
CA GLY A 84 1.51 3.05 14.03
C GLY A 84 2.63 2.88 13.00
N LEU A 85 2.32 2.66 11.71
CA LEU A 85 3.35 2.34 10.71
C LEU A 85 3.76 3.55 9.85
N TRP A 86 3.38 4.77 10.25
CA TRP A 86 3.64 6.01 9.51
C TRP A 86 5.12 6.28 9.23
N GLY A 87 6.05 5.80 10.08
CA GLY A 87 7.49 6.02 9.95
C GLY A 87 8.26 4.96 9.15
N ILE A 88 7.60 3.87 8.75
CA ILE A 88 8.25 2.71 8.10
C ILE A 88 8.16 2.80 6.59
N LEU A 89 7.02 3.26 6.11
CA LEU A 89 6.79 3.42 4.69
C LEU A 89 7.42 4.76 4.28
N PRO A 90 8.23 4.82 3.21
CA PRO A 90 8.72 6.09 2.65
C PRO A 90 7.60 6.97 2.07
N VAL A 91 6.35 6.59 2.36
CA VAL A 91 5.09 7.00 1.78
C VAL A 91 4.05 6.96 2.91
N GLY A 92 3.73 8.10 3.52
CA GLY A 92 2.84 8.15 4.68
C GLY A 92 3.15 9.26 5.68
N THR A 93 3.22 10.52 5.23
CA THR A 93 3.78 11.64 5.99
C THR A 93 2.99 12.13 7.22
N TYR A 94 1.95 11.42 7.68
CA TYR A 94 1.18 11.84 8.85
C TYR A 94 0.87 10.69 9.81
N LYS A 95 1.28 10.89 11.07
CA LYS A 95 0.90 10.02 12.19
C LYS A 95 -0.61 10.03 12.40
N LYS A 96 -1.24 11.21 12.36
CA LYS A 96 -2.69 11.36 12.53
C LYS A 96 -3.43 11.22 11.21
N LYS A 97 -4.44 10.36 11.18
CA LYS A 97 -5.29 10.07 10.03
C LYS A 97 -6.75 10.09 10.44
N LYS A 98 -7.34 11.29 10.45
CA LYS A 98 -8.79 11.47 10.60
C LYS A 98 -9.50 10.78 9.46
N THR A 99 -10.54 10.03 9.78
CA THR A 99 -11.39 9.29 8.86
C THR A 99 -12.72 9.99 8.73
N ILE A 100 -13.11 10.33 7.51
CA ILE A 100 -14.43 10.89 7.20
C ILE A 100 -15.23 9.80 6.49
N ARG A 101 -16.28 9.30 7.13
CA ARG A 101 -17.24 8.38 6.51
C ARG A 101 -18.40 9.17 5.92
N GLU A 102 -18.73 8.89 4.67
CA GLU A 102 -19.95 9.37 4.00
C GLU A 102 -20.82 8.19 3.56
N THR A 103 -22.14 8.35 3.68
CA THR A 103 -23.11 7.40 3.13
C THR A 103 -23.58 7.89 1.78
N ILE A 104 -23.14 7.25 0.70
CA ILE A 104 -23.51 7.62 -0.67
C ILE A 104 -24.87 7.03 -1.03
N VAL A 105 -25.09 5.75 -0.68
CA VAL A 105 -26.39 5.08 -0.83
C VAL A 105 -26.74 4.38 0.48
N PRO A 106 -27.80 4.82 1.19
CA PRO A 106 -28.20 4.25 2.46
C PRO A 106 -28.32 2.73 2.43
N GLY A 107 -27.63 2.07 3.37
CA GLY A 107 -27.64 0.61 3.52
C GLY A 107 -26.94 -0.17 2.40
N LYS A 108 -26.21 0.50 1.49
CA LYS A 108 -25.59 -0.13 0.32
C LYS A 108 -24.16 0.32 0.02
N LEU A 109 -23.85 1.61 0.11
CA LEU A 109 -22.57 2.16 -0.34
C LEU A 109 -22.09 3.31 0.55
N TRP A 110 -20.84 3.21 1.00
CA TRP A 110 -20.17 4.18 1.85
C TRP A 110 -18.77 4.47 1.36
N THR A 111 -18.32 5.70 1.52
CA THR A 111 -16.94 6.12 1.28
C THR A 111 -16.28 6.50 2.59
N PHE A 112 -14.98 6.30 2.66
CA PHE A 112 -14.13 6.63 3.79
C PHE A 112 -12.90 7.36 3.25
N ASP A 113 -12.73 8.61 3.65
CA ASP A 113 -11.63 9.44 3.20
C ASP A 113 -10.64 9.68 4.34
N GLN A 114 -9.35 9.56 4.01
CA GLN A 114 -8.24 9.91 4.88
C GLN A 114 -7.24 10.79 4.13
N LYS A 115 -6.55 11.64 4.88
CA LYS A 115 -5.45 12.42 4.35
C LYS A 115 -4.26 11.51 4.03
N PHE A 116 -3.78 11.61 2.79
CA PHE A 116 -2.55 10.98 2.36
C PHE A 116 -1.56 12.02 1.86
N GLY A 117 -0.28 11.77 2.08
CA GLY A 117 0.78 12.67 1.66
C GLY A 117 2.08 11.95 1.38
N ILE A 118 2.72 12.39 0.30
CA ILE A 118 4.11 12.10 -0.05
C ILE A 118 4.77 13.45 -0.32
N LEU A 119 5.79 13.78 0.46
CA LEU A 119 6.50 15.06 0.34
C LEU A 119 5.51 16.23 0.46
N ASP A 120 5.53 17.15 -0.51
CA ASP A 120 4.66 18.35 -0.55
C ASP A 120 3.31 18.09 -1.25
N VAL A 121 3.06 16.87 -1.74
CA VAL A 121 1.79 16.52 -2.40
C VAL A 121 0.90 15.81 -1.41
N GLN A 122 -0.27 16.39 -1.18
CA GLN A 122 -1.25 15.89 -0.21
C GLN A 122 -2.59 15.76 -0.89
N VAL A 123 -3.20 14.59 -0.80
CA VAL A 123 -4.45 14.25 -1.49
C VAL A 123 -5.39 13.51 -0.54
N PRO A 124 -6.72 13.60 -0.74
CA PRO A 124 -7.65 12.66 -0.16
C PRO A 124 -7.39 11.26 -0.73
N LEU A 125 -7.29 10.26 0.14
CA LEU A 125 -7.26 8.84 -0.22
C LEU A 125 -8.57 8.21 0.20
N ARG A 126 -9.25 7.53 -0.72
CA ARG A 126 -10.61 7.03 -0.55
C ARG A 126 -10.64 5.51 -0.55
N MET A 127 -11.29 4.95 0.48
CA MET A 127 -11.77 3.59 0.51
C MET A 127 -13.28 3.57 0.29
N THR A 128 -13.80 2.59 -0.45
CA THR A 128 -15.24 2.39 -0.62
C THR A 128 -15.69 1.05 -0.06
N ILE A 129 -16.83 1.04 0.62
CA ILE A 129 -17.49 -0.17 1.11
C ILE A 129 -18.82 -0.33 0.38
N VAL A 130 -19.05 -1.52 -0.18
CA VAL A 130 -20.30 -1.90 -0.85
C VAL A 130 -20.89 -3.12 -0.17
N LYS A 131 -22.20 -3.10 0.06
CA LYS A 131 -22.94 -4.27 0.53
C LYS A 131 -23.22 -5.23 -0.63
N LEU A 132 -22.87 -6.50 -0.45
CA LEU A 132 -23.09 -7.56 -1.43
C LEU A 132 -24.54 -8.09 -1.35
N SER A 133 -25.13 -8.44 -2.49
CA SER A 133 -26.54 -8.89 -2.56
C SER A 133 -26.78 -10.24 -1.88
N ASP A 134 -25.76 -11.08 -1.82
CA ASP A 134 -25.75 -12.38 -1.14
C ASP A 134 -25.15 -12.32 0.28
N GLY A 135 -24.93 -11.10 0.80
CA GLY A 135 -24.59 -10.84 2.19
C GLY A 135 -23.12 -10.48 2.43
N GLY A 136 -22.87 -9.71 3.50
CA GLY A 136 -21.53 -9.21 3.81
C GLY A 136 -21.12 -8.01 2.94
N LEU A 137 -19.83 -7.69 3.02
CA LEU A 137 -19.28 -6.44 2.50
C LEU A 137 -18.09 -6.67 1.56
N PHE A 138 -17.97 -5.78 0.59
CA PHE A 138 -16.86 -5.63 -0.34
C PHE A 138 -16.16 -4.30 -0.04
N VAL A 139 -14.85 -4.34 0.16
CA VAL A 139 -14.01 -3.15 0.39
C VAL A 139 -13.12 -2.93 -0.83
N TYR A 140 -13.08 -1.71 -1.33
CA TYR A 140 -12.27 -1.26 -2.47
C TYR A 140 -11.29 -0.17 -2.04
N ASP A 141 -10.02 -0.35 -2.41
CA ASP A 141 -8.87 0.52 -2.10
C ASP A 141 -8.77 0.95 -0.62
N PRO A 142 -8.44 0.01 0.29
CA PRO A 142 -8.38 0.30 1.71
C PRO A 142 -7.43 1.43 2.11
N ILE A 143 -7.89 2.25 3.06
CA ILE A 143 -7.12 3.29 3.73
C ILE A 143 -6.50 2.78 5.05
N ALA A 144 -5.82 3.65 5.81
CA ALA A 144 -5.17 3.25 7.04
C ALA A 144 -6.19 2.76 8.08
N ALA A 145 -5.91 1.57 8.63
CA ALA A 145 -6.73 0.92 9.63
C ALA A 145 -6.48 1.47 11.04
N THR A 146 -6.69 2.78 11.22
CA THR A 146 -6.70 3.44 12.54
C THR A 146 -7.86 2.93 13.39
N ALA A 147 -7.82 3.13 14.70
CA ALA A 147 -8.91 2.70 15.59
C ALA A 147 -10.24 3.39 15.20
N GLU A 148 -10.20 4.70 14.89
CA GLU A 148 -11.37 5.45 14.40
C GLU A 148 -11.95 4.85 13.11
N CYS A 149 -11.10 4.52 12.14
CA CYS A 149 -11.53 3.87 10.89
C CYS A 149 -12.18 2.52 11.17
N LEU A 150 -11.54 1.69 12.00
CA LEU A 150 -12.03 0.36 12.34
C LEU A 150 -13.35 0.41 13.12
N GLU A 151 -13.55 1.36 14.02
CA GLU A 151 -14.83 1.57 14.71
C GLU A 151 -15.96 1.85 13.72
N LEU A 152 -15.76 2.81 12.81
CA LEU A 152 -16.75 3.16 11.79
C LEU A 152 -17.05 2.00 10.81
N VAL A 153 -16.03 1.22 10.44
CA VAL A 153 -16.20 0.01 9.61
C VAL A 153 -16.96 -1.06 10.37
N ASN A 154 -16.67 -1.25 11.66
CA ASN A 154 -17.33 -2.26 12.49
C ASN A 154 -18.82 -1.96 12.73
N GLU A 155 -19.24 -0.70 12.73
CA GLU A 155 -20.66 -0.32 12.71
C GLU A 155 -21.37 -0.91 11.49
N ILE A 156 -20.78 -0.77 10.30
CA ILE A 156 -21.32 -1.31 9.04
C ILE A 156 -21.29 -2.85 9.07
N VAL A 157 -20.20 -3.44 9.54
CA VAL A 157 -20.06 -4.91 9.67
C VAL A 157 -21.14 -5.49 10.58
N LYS A 158 -21.43 -4.83 11.71
CA LYS A 158 -22.45 -5.27 12.66
C LYS A 158 -23.85 -5.30 12.05
N GLU A 159 -24.15 -4.37 11.16
CA GLU A 159 -25.47 -4.26 10.53
C GLU A 159 -25.62 -5.11 9.26
N HIS A 160 -24.56 -5.23 8.46
CA HIS A 160 -24.64 -5.77 7.10
C HIS A 160 -23.86 -7.08 6.88
N GLY A 161 -23.15 -7.54 7.91
CA GLY A 161 -22.38 -8.77 7.89
C GLY A 161 -20.88 -8.56 7.66
N PRO A 162 -20.10 -9.65 7.65
CA PRO A 162 -18.64 -9.58 7.60
C PRO A 162 -18.13 -9.04 6.27
N ILE A 163 -16.92 -8.48 6.30
CA ILE A 163 -16.16 -8.18 5.09
C ILE A 163 -15.72 -9.51 4.46
N ARG A 164 -16.19 -9.77 3.24
CA ARG A 164 -15.84 -10.98 2.47
C ARG A 164 -14.71 -10.74 1.49
N HIS A 165 -14.63 -9.53 0.95
CA HIS A 165 -13.59 -9.15 -0.02
C HIS A 165 -12.93 -7.84 0.33
N ILE A 166 -11.62 -7.82 0.19
CA ILE A 166 -10.80 -6.62 0.24
C ILE A 166 -10.05 -6.55 -1.08
N VAL A 167 -10.28 -5.49 -1.84
CA VAL A 167 -9.75 -5.31 -3.19
C VAL A 167 -8.81 -4.13 -3.20
N LEU A 168 -7.57 -4.36 -3.61
CA LEU A 168 -6.65 -3.32 -4.02
C LEU A 168 -6.73 -3.22 -5.55
N GLY A 169 -7.49 -2.23 -6.02
CA GLY A 169 -7.78 -1.98 -7.42
C GLY A 169 -6.63 -1.30 -8.17
N SER A 170 -5.76 -0.57 -7.50
CA SER A 170 -4.62 0.14 -8.12
C SER A 170 -3.26 -0.54 -7.82
N VAL A 171 -2.31 -0.41 -8.75
CA VAL A 171 -0.88 -0.73 -8.50
C VAL A 171 -0.11 0.42 -7.87
N ALA A 172 -0.71 1.61 -7.77
CA ALA A 172 -0.04 2.78 -7.23
C ALA A 172 0.27 2.61 -5.73
N LEU A 173 1.45 3.09 -5.32
CA LEU A 173 2.02 2.81 -4.00
C LEU A 173 1.17 3.39 -2.87
N GLU A 174 0.49 4.51 -3.11
CA GLU A 174 -0.40 5.20 -2.19
C GLU A 174 -1.58 4.33 -1.74
N HIS A 175 -2.23 3.62 -2.66
CA HIS A 175 -3.35 2.72 -2.38
C HIS A 175 -2.86 1.40 -1.77
N LYS A 176 -1.63 0.99 -2.10
CA LYS A 176 -1.01 -0.21 -1.52
C LYS A 176 -0.57 -0.04 -0.06
N ALA A 177 -0.13 1.16 0.31
CA ALA A 177 0.53 1.46 1.59
C ALA A 177 -0.22 0.96 2.83
N TYR A 178 -1.55 0.97 2.80
CA TYR A 178 -2.39 0.59 3.93
C TYR A 178 -3.12 -0.74 3.75
N SER A 179 -3.26 -1.19 2.51
CA SER A 179 -4.08 -2.34 2.13
C SER A 179 -3.67 -3.63 2.84
N GLY A 180 -2.38 -3.92 2.96
CA GLY A 180 -1.90 -5.13 3.65
C GLY A 180 -2.27 -5.13 5.14
N VAL A 181 -2.07 -4.02 5.82
CA VAL A 181 -2.35 -3.87 7.27
C VAL A 181 -3.85 -3.89 7.53
N PHE A 182 -4.64 -3.23 6.68
CA PHE A 182 -6.10 -3.30 6.75
C PHE A 182 -6.59 -4.74 6.59
N ALA A 183 -6.04 -5.49 5.63
CA ALA A 183 -6.40 -6.88 5.42
C ALA A 183 -6.14 -7.79 6.63
N GLN A 184 -5.10 -7.51 7.43
CA GLN A 184 -4.81 -8.27 8.66
C GLN A 184 -5.90 -8.08 9.74
N LYS A 185 -6.63 -6.97 9.73
CA LYS A 185 -7.71 -6.69 10.71
C LYS A 185 -8.98 -7.49 10.43
N PHE A 186 -9.13 -8.05 9.23
CA PHE A 186 -10.29 -8.84 8.82
C PHE A 186 -9.83 -10.23 8.33
N PRO A 187 -9.63 -11.21 9.24
CA PRO A 187 -9.00 -12.49 8.94
C PRO A 187 -9.79 -13.37 7.96
N GLU A 188 -11.11 -13.25 7.94
CA GLU A 188 -12.00 -14.06 7.09
C GLU A 188 -12.13 -13.53 5.65
N ALA A 189 -11.67 -12.31 5.38
CA ALA A 189 -11.80 -11.71 4.06
C ALA A 189 -10.79 -12.31 3.06
N THR A 190 -11.20 -12.53 1.81
CA THR A 190 -10.29 -12.81 0.71
C THR A 190 -9.75 -11.49 0.15
N ILE A 191 -8.44 -11.40 -0.07
CA ILE A 191 -7.78 -10.22 -0.64
C ILE A 191 -7.58 -10.43 -2.14
N TRP A 192 -7.88 -9.41 -2.93
CA TRP A 192 -7.68 -9.39 -4.38
C TRP A 192 -6.78 -8.23 -4.77
N LEU A 193 -5.68 -8.56 -5.43
CA LEU A 193 -4.68 -7.57 -5.84
C LEU A 193 -4.73 -7.38 -7.36
N GLN A 194 -4.85 -6.12 -7.79
CA GLN A 194 -4.65 -5.77 -9.19
C GLN A 194 -3.32 -6.31 -9.71
N LYS A 195 -3.33 -6.89 -10.92
CA LYS A 195 -2.15 -7.48 -11.54
C LYS A 195 -1.07 -6.43 -11.78
N GLY A 196 0.18 -6.82 -11.56
CA GLY A 196 1.33 -5.92 -11.70
C GLY A 196 1.69 -5.15 -10.42
N GLN A 197 1.23 -5.62 -9.26
CA GLN A 197 1.72 -5.12 -7.98
C GLN A 197 3.24 -5.12 -7.94
N TYR A 198 3.80 -4.04 -7.40
CA TYR A 198 5.23 -3.90 -7.21
C TYR A 198 5.52 -3.25 -5.85
N SER A 199 6.79 -3.15 -5.51
CA SER A 199 7.27 -2.30 -4.42
C SER A 199 8.59 -1.65 -4.79
N PHE A 200 8.90 -0.57 -4.07
CA PHE A 200 10.08 0.27 -4.28
C PHE A 200 10.80 0.49 -2.93
N PRO A 201 12.15 0.53 -2.90
CA PRO A 201 13.10 0.49 -4.02
C PRO A 201 13.38 -0.91 -4.59
N SER A 202 13.04 -1.95 -3.85
CA SER A 202 13.16 -3.35 -4.26
C SER A 202 11.76 -3.96 -4.39
N ASN A 203 11.56 -4.81 -5.38
CA ASN A 203 10.28 -5.50 -5.57
C ASN A 203 10.16 -6.70 -4.60
N LEU A 204 9.72 -6.41 -3.37
CA LEU A 204 9.46 -7.38 -2.32
C LEU A 204 8.17 -8.17 -2.59
N PRO A 205 8.09 -9.43 -2.11
CA PRO A 205 6.86 -10.21 -2.14
C PRO A 205 5.74 -9.52 -1.35
N ASP A 206 4.48 -9.67 -1.78
CA ASP A 206 3.33 -9.03 -1.13
C ASP A 206 3.17 -9.42 0.35
N SER A 207 3.58 -10.63 0.73
CA SER A 207 3.57 -11.06 2.13
C SER A 207 4.43 -10.19 3.05
N PHE A 208 5.52 -9.61 2.52
CA PHE A 208 6.40 -8.72 3.29
C PHE A 208 5.80 -7.32 3.40
N LEU A 209 4.83 -7.00 2.55
CA LEU A 209 4.08 -5.76 2.55
C LEU A 209 2.80 -5.88 3.40
N GLY A 210 2.70 -6.95 4.19
CA GLY A 210 1.61 -7.20 5.12
C GLY A 210 0.43 -7.96 4.54
N PHE A 211 0.49 -8.41 3.28
CA PHE A 211 -0.60 -9.20 2.70
C PHE A 211 -0.61 -10.64 3.25
N PRO A 212 -1.73 -11.13 3.81
CA PRO A 212 -1.80 -12.46 4.41
C PRO A 212 -1.62 -13.59 3.38
N VAL A 213 -0.69 -14.51 3.65
CA VAL A 213 -0.45 -15.70 2.83
C VAL A 213 -1.68 -16.62 2.84
N GLY A 214 -2.00 -17.24 1.70
CA GLY A 214 -3.07 -18.25 1.58
C GLY A 214 -4.47 -17.69 1.30
N ARG A 215 -4.72 -16.41 1.56
CA ARG A 215 -5.99 -15.72 1.26
C ARG A 215 -5.83 -14.44 0.43
N THR A 216 -4.61 -14.14 -0.02
CA THR A 216 -4.34 -13.10 -1.01
C THR A 216 -4.25 -13.73 -2.39
N LYS A 217 -5.05 -13.22 -3.32
CA LYS A 217 -5.21 -13.71 -4.70
C LYS A 217 -4.95 -12.57 -5.68
N SER A 218 -4.54 -12.95 -6.90
CA SER A 218 -4.53 -12.02 -8.01
C SER A 218 -5.96 -11.74 -8.47
N MET A 219 -6.22 -10.52 -8.95
CA MET A 219 -7.50 -10.13 -9.53
C MET A 219 -7.91 -11.10 -10.67
N PRO A 220 -9.16 -11.57 -10.71
CA PRO A 220 -9.66 -12.35 -11.85
C PRO A 220 -9.57 -11.54 -13.15
N SER A 221 -9.41 -12.23 -14.27
CA SER A 221 -9.31 -11.60 -15.60
C SER A 221 -10.65 -11.51 -16.30
N SER A 222 -11.61 -12.33 -15.88
CA SER A 222 -12.93 -12.43 -16.47
C SER A 222 -13.98 -12.78 -15.41
N PRO A 223 -15.28 -12.58 -15.69
CA PRO A 223 -16.37 -12.96 -14.79
C PRO A 223 -16.38 -14.45 -14.40
N GLU A 224 -15.90 -15.33 -15.27
CA GLU A 224 -15.84 -16.79 -15.01
C GLU A 224 -14.76 -17.15 -13.97
N GLU A 225 -13.69 -16.36 -13.89
CA GLU A 225 -12.62 -16.53 -12.88
C GLU A 225 -12.97 -15.84 -11.55
N ALA A 226 -13.94 -14.92 -11.57
CA ALA A 226 -14.33 -14.14 -10.40
C ALA A 226 -15.15 -14.97 -9.40
N PRO A 227 -15.14 -14.58 -8.10
CA PRO A 227 -16.05 -15.16 -7.13
C PRO A 227 -17.50 -15.07 -7.60
N PRO A 228 -18.33 -16.13 -7.46
CA PRO A 228 -19.72 -16.13 -7.92
C PRO A 228 -20.55 -14.95 -7.40
N GLU A 229 -20.24 -14.47 -6.19
CA GLU A 229 -20.85 -13.30 -5.57
C GLU A 229 -20.63 -12.00 -6.36
N TRP A 230 -19.47 -11.82 -7.01
CA TRP A 230 -19.21 -10.64 -7.83
C TRP A 230 -20.10 -10.60 -9.06
N ASN A 231 -20.37 -11.76 -9.67
CA ASN A 231 -21.13 -11.83 -10.92
C ASN A 231 -22.56 -11.30 -10.78
N LYS A 232 -23.12 -11.27 -9.57
CA LYS A 232 -24.43 -10.64 -9.31
C LYS A 232 -24.34 -9.13 -9.17
N ASP A 233 -23.34 -8.66 -8.43
CA ASP A 233 -23.26 -7.26 -7.99
C ASP A 233 -22.46 -6.36 -8.93
N PHE A 234 -21.42 -6.88 -9.59
CA PHE A 234 -20.44 -6.10 -10.33
C PHE A 234 -20.20 -6.57 -11.76
N ASP A 235 -20.09 -5.60 -12.67
CA ASP A 235 -19.20 -5.72 -13.83
C ASP A 235 -17.83 -5.17 -13.43
N PHE A 236 -16.73 -5.72 -13.95
CA PHE A 236 -15.39 -5.19 -13.67
C PHE A 236 -14.47 -5.30 -14.88
N LEU A 237 -13.52 -4.37 -14.97
CA LEU A 237 -12.53 -4.33 -16.04
C LEU A 237 -11.18 -3.93 -15.48
N SER A 238 -10.13 -4.53 -16.02
CA SER A 238 -8.75 -4.22 -15.68
C SER A 238 -8.05 -3.52 -16.84
N LEU A 239 -7.43 -2.38 -16.55
CA LEU A 239 -6.55 -1.65 -17.44
C LEU A 239 -5.10 -1.82 -16.96
N GLY A 240 -4.19 -2.15 -17.86
CA GLY A 240 -2.78 -2.40 -17.55
C GLY A 240 -2.49 -3.85 -17.09
N PRO A 241 -1.35 -4.08 -16.42
CA PRO A 241 -0.37 -3.08 -16.00
C PRO A 241 0.45 -2.51 -17.17
N PHE A 242 0.66 -1.21 -17.15
CA PHE A 242 1.63 -0.49 -17.96
C PHE A 242 2.83 -0.14 -17.09
N ILE A 243 3.99 -0.68 -17.42
CA ILE A 243 5.22 -0.47 -16.64
C ILE A 243 6.16 0.41 -17.46
N SER A 244 6.63 1.48 -16.84
CA SER A 244 7.61 2.39 -17.41
C SER A 244 8.81 2.52 -16.47
N ARG A 245 9.87 3.21 -16.93
CA ARG A 245 11.02 3.53 -16.06
C ARG A 245 10.61 4.38 -14.85
N ASP A 246 9.57 5.19 -15.00
CA ASP A 246 9.18 6.21 -14.02
C ASP A 246 8.00 5.77 -13.13
N GLY A 247 7.56 4.50 -13.23
CA GLY A 247 6.47 3.95 -12.43
C GLY A 247 5.60 2.96 -13.22
N ALA A 248 4.65 2.34 -12.51
CA ALA A 248 3.64 1.48 -13.11
C ALA A 248 2.24 2.09 -12.94
N PHE A 249 1.40 1.86 -13.92
CA PHE A 249 -0.03 2.14 -13.87
C PHE A 249 -0.80 0.86 -14.14
N GLY A 250 -1.85 0.62 -13.39
CA GLY A 250 -2.68 -0.55 -13.55
C GLY A 250 -3.84 -0.43 -12.59
N GLU A 251 -5.04 -0.63 -13.10
CA GLU A 251 -6.26 -0.40 -12.34
C GLU A 251 -7.35 -1.41 -12.70
N THR A 252 -8.04 -1.95 -11.69
CA THR A 252 -9.28 -2.70 -11.87
C THR A 252 -10.44 -1.88 -11.35
N VAL A 253 -11.34 -1.48 -12.25
CA VAL A 253 -12.55 -0.73 -11.90
C VAL A 253 -13.74 -1.68 -11.75
N PHE A 254 -14.69 -1.29 -10.91
CA PHE A 254 -15.90 -2.07 -10.62
C PHE A 254 -17.15 -1.23 -10.83
N PHE A 255 -18.09 -1.71 -11.63
CA PHE A 255 -19.40 -1.09 -11.77
C PHE A 255 -20.43 -1.85 -10.93
N HIS A 256 -20.88 -1.25 -9.84
CA HIS A 256 -21.92 -1.79 -8.98
C HIS A 256 -23.30 -1.58 -9.62
N ARG A 257 -23.92 -2.68 -10.07
CA ARG A 257 -25.12 -2.64 -10.92
C ARG A 257 -26.34 -2.05 -10.23
N ASP A 258 -26.55 -2.40 -8.97
CA ASP A 258 -27.73 -2.00 -8.21
C ASP A 258 -27.76 -0.49 -7.94
N THR A 259 -26.62 0.11 -7.58
CA THR A 259 -26.54 1.57 -7.35
C THR A 259 -26.13 2.36 -8.60
N LYS A 260 -25.79 1.69 -9.70
CA LYS A 260 -25.25 2.28 -10.94
C LYS A 260 -24.00 3.13 -10.67
N THR A 261 -23.14 2.66 -9.78
CA THR A 261 -21.95 3.38 -9.34
C THR A 261 -20.71 2.74 -9.94
N LEU A 262 -19.86 3.54 -10.59
CA LEU A 262 -18.53 3.10 -11.02
C LEU A 262 -17.52 3.43 -9.92
N LEU A 263 -16.87 2.40 -9.39
CA LEU A 263 -15.71 2.48 -8.52
C LEU A 263 -14.47 2.57 -9.40
N VAL A 264 -13.80 3.71 -9.31
CA VAL A 264 -12.64 4.09 -10.09
C VAL A 264 -11.69 4.86 -9.18
N THR A 265 -10.40 4.70 -9.45
CA THR A 265 -9.29 5.19 -8.64
C THR A 265 -8.54 6.26 -9.44
N ASP A 266 -7.44 5.92 -10.12
CA ASP A 266 -6.54 6.90 -10.72
C ASP A 266 -6.84 7.15 -12.22
N THR A 267 -7.70 6.34 -12.86
CA THR A 267 -8.12 6.51 -14.26
C THR A 267 -8.96 7.78 -14.44
N THR A 268 -9.72 8.19 -13.41
CA THR A 268 -10.49 9.43 -13.42
C THR A 268 -10.29 10.17 -12.12
N VAL A 269 -9.99 11.47 -12.20
CA VAL A 269 -9.87 12.33 -11.04
C VAL A 269 -10.88 13.46 -11.17
N GLU A 270 -11.66 13.67 -10.12
CA GLU A 270 -12.50 14.86 -9.99
C GLU A 270 -11.70 15.97 -9.32
N VAL A 271 -11.72 17.16 -9.94
CA VAL A 271 -11.17 18.38 -9.35
C VAL A 271 -12.25 19.44 -9.45
N ASN A 272 -12.64 19.99 -8.30
CA ASN A 272 -13.60 21.09 -8.21
C ASN A 272 -12.99 22.24 -7.38
N GLU A 273 -13.69 23.38 -7.34
CA GLU A 273 -13.23 24.58 -6.63
C GLU A 273 -13.37 24.46 -5.10
N GLU A 274 -14.14 23.48 -4.62
CA GLU A 274 -14.41 23.30 -3.19
C GLU A 274 -13.26 22.54 -2.52
N VAL A 275 -12.83 23.06 -1.38
CA VAL A 275 -11.80 22.39 -0.57
C VAL A 275 -12.38 21.10 0.02
N PRO A 276 -11.75 19.93 -0.18
CA PRO A 276 -12.26 18.69 0.39
C PRO A 276 -12.32 18.75 1.93
N PRO A 277 -13.40 18.22 2.57
CA PRO A 277 -13.58 18.29 4.04
C PRO A 277 -12.45 17.67 4.87
N ILE A 278 -11.63 16.80 4.26
CA ILE A 278 -10.47 16.21 4.92
C ILE A 278 -9.41 17.25 5.35
N TYR A 279 -9.42 18.44 4.75
CA TYR A 279 -8.52 19.54 5.09
C TYR A 279 -9.08 20.50 6.15
N ASP A 280 -10.34 20.36 6.58
CA ASP A 280 -10.93 21.24 7.60
C ASP A 280 -10.21 21.17 8.94
N SER A 281 -9.72 19.97 9.30
CA SER A 281 -8.98 19.75 10.55
C SER A 281 -7.50 20.17 10.48
N ASP A 282 -6.93 20.27 9.27
CA ASP A 282 -5.53 20.64 9.06
C ASP A 282 -5.36 21.30 7.67
N PRO A 283 -5.54 22.64 7.59
CA PRO A 283 -5.43 23.40 6.35
C PRO A 283 -3.99 23.75 5.96
N ALA A 284 -2.99 23.34 6.76
CA ALA A 284 -1.57 23.61 6.48
C ALA A 284 -1.12 23.28 5.03
N PRO A 285 -1.63 22.21 4.37
CA PRO A 285 -1.26 21.88 2.99
C PRO A 285 -1.70 22.94 1.99
N LEU A 286 -2.91 23.46 2.19
CA LEU A 286 -3.50 24.48 1.33
C LEU A 286 -2.74 25.79 1.50
N ILE A 287 -2.40 26.14 2.76
CA ILE A 287 -1.64 27.35 3.09
C ILE A 287 -0.22 27.28 2.54
N TYR A 288 0.42 26.12 2.55
CA TYR A 288 1.77 25.95 2.02
C TYR A 288 1.85 26.28 0.52
N HIS A 289 0.85 25.85 -0.25
CA HIS A 289 0.79 26.08 -1.70
C HIS A 289 0.15 27.42 -2.08
N ALA A 290 -0.50 28.11 -1.15
CA ALA A 290 -1.06 29.46 -1.33
C ALA A 290 -0.01 30.59 -1.14
N ARG A 291 1.28 30.26 -1.02
CA ARG A 291 2.35 31.25 -0.86
C ARG A 291 2.69 31.86 -2.22
N ASP A 292 2.64 33.18 -2.31
CA ASP A 292 2.94 33.90 -3.57
C ASP A 292 4.42 33.84 -3.99
N THR A 293 5.33 33.48 -3.09
CA THR A 293 6.72 32.99 -3.30
C THR A 293 7.42 32.88 -1.95
#